data_AF-A0A521MUA4-F1
#
_entry.id   AF-A0A521MUA4-F1
#
_cell.length_a   1.000
_cell.length_b   1.000
_cell.length_c   1.000
_cell.angle_alpha   90.00
_cell.angle_beta   90.00
_cell.angle_gamma   90.00
#
_symmetry.space_group_name_H-M   'P 1'
#
loop_
_entity.id
_entity.type
_entity.pdbx_description
1 polymer ?
#
loop_
_entity_poly.entity_id
_entity_poly.type
_entity_poly.pdbx_seq_one_letter_code
_entity_poly.pdbx_strand_id
1 'polypeptide(L)'
;MAEQEGVQINAQWMLDPTVVPVFANQIFVQQGAPTSTGAANDVYLNLGHLNPPLFPSEITDEVRQQFEGTLLPVVPVARVVMSRERVVDLHAALGDYLAKTAEAETES
;
A
#
# COMPACT_ATOMS: atom_id res chain seq x y z
N MET A 1 -24.35 -37.85 5.95
CA MET A 1 -23.81 -36.47 6.06
C MET A 1 -22.34 -36.60 5.77
N ALA A 2 -21.84 -36.02 4.68
CA ALA A 2 -20.43 -36.12 4.32
C ALA A 2 -19.65 -35.10 5.16
N GLU A 3 -18.65 -35.56 5.91
CA GLU A 3 -17.70 -34.70 6.61
C GLU A 3 -16.92 -33.91 5.56
N GLN A 4 -16.99 -32.58 5.63
CA GLN A 4 -16.11 -31.71 4.87
C GLN A 4 -14.73 -31.76 5.53
N GLU A 5 -13.82 -32.57 4.99
CA GLU A 5 -12.41 -32.50 5.34
C GLU A 5 -11.84 -31.15 4.87
N GLY A 6 -11.62 -30.24 5.81
CA GLY A 6 -10.96 -28.97 5.54
C GLY A 6 -9.45 -29.15 5.43
N VAL A 7 -8.83 -28.63 4.37
CA VAL A 7 -7.37 -28.60 4.23
C VAL A 7 -6.82 -27.39 4.99
N GLN A 8 -6.02 -27.63 6.04
CA GLN A 8 -5.31 -26.57 6.74
C GLN A 8 -3.98 -26.29 6.04
N ILE A 9 -3.85 -25.10 5.46
CA ILE A 9 -2.62 -24.65 4.80
C ILE A 9 -1.89 -23.68 5.75
N ASN A 10 -0.65 -24.02 6.10
CA ASN A 10 0.24 -23.11 6.81
C ASN A 10 1.06 -22.32 5.78
N ALA A 11 0.81 -21.01 5.70
CA ALA A 11 1.58 -20.11 4.85
C ALA A 11 2.66 -19.42 5.69
N GLN A 12 3.90 -19.41 5.19
CA GLN A 12 5.00 -18.65 5.75
C GLN A 12 5.44 -17.58 4.75
N TRP A 13 5.60 -16.35 5.23
CA TRP A 13 6.21 -15.29 4.45
C TRP A 13 7.71 -15.55 4.37
N MET A 14 8.21 -15.79 3.16
CA MET A 14 9.64 -15.87 2.89
C MET A 14 10.04 -14.67 2.05
N LEU A 15 11.04 -13.93 2.52
CA LEU A 15 11.74 -12.96 1.69
C LEU A 15 12.69 -13.74 0.78
N ASP A 16 12.65 -13.46 -0.52
CA ASP A 16 13.64 -14.01 -1.44
C ASP A 16 15.01 -13.41 -1.08
N PRO A 17 15.99 -14.22 -0.62
CA PRO A 17 17.29 -13.72 -0.18
C PRO A 17 18.12 -13.16 -1.34
N THR A 18 17.71 -13.41 -2.59
CA THR A 18 18.36 -12.86 -3.80
C THR A 18 17.85 -11.46 -4.14
N VAL A 19 16.78 -11.01 -3.50
CA VAL A 19 16.15 -9.71 -3.74
C VAL A 19 16.41 -8.81 -2.53
N VAL A 20 16.97 -7.62 -2.79
CA VAL A 20 17.06 -6.58 -1.76
C VAL A 20 15.63 -6.10 -1.47
N PRO A 21 15.10 -6.24 -0.25
CA PRO A 21 13.76 -5.78 0.07
C PRO A 21 13.66 -4.28 -0.12
N VAL A 22 12.70 -3.85 -0.93
CA VAL A 22 12.43 -2.42 -1.17
C VAL A 22 11.13 -2.06 -0.48
N PHE A 23 11.21 -1.16 0.50
CA PHE A 23 10.02 -0.71 1.22
C PHE A 23 9.20 0.25 0.37
N ALA A 24 7.91 -0.01 0.21
CA ALA A 24 7.02 0.97 -0.41
C ALA A 24 6.85 2.18 0.51
N ASN A 25 7.12 3.38 -0.01
CA ASN A 25 6.93 4.66 0.69
C ASN A 25 6.08 5.65 -0.13
N GLN A 26 5.62 5.25 -1.31
CA GLN A 26 4.68 5.97 -2.14
C GLN A 26 3.46 5.09 -2.40
N ILE A 27 2.27 5.70 -2.34
CA ILE A 27 1.00 5.06 -2.63
C ILE A 27 0.21 5.93 -3.60
N PHE A 28 -0.34 5.32 -4.64
CA PHE A 28 -1.36 5.98 -5.45
C PHE A 28 -2.49 5.02 -5.78
N VAL A 29 -3.71 5.57 -5.80
CA VAL A 29 -4.95 4.85 -6.05
C VAL A 29 -5.52 5.35 -7.36
N GLN A 30 -5.81 4.43 -8.28
CA GLN A 30 -6.37 4.75 -9.58
C GLN A 30 -7.64 3.94 -9.82
N GLN A 31 -8.70 4.58 -10.29
CA GLN A 31 -9.88 3.87 -10.77
C GLN A 31 -9.57 3.15 -12.07
N GLY A 32 -10.07 1.92 -12.21
CA GLY A 32 -9.97 1.17 -13.46
C GLY A 32 -10.67 1.84 -14.63
N ALA A 33 -10.34 1.41 -15.84
CA ALA A 33 -11.04 1.86 -17.03
C ALA A 33 -12.47 1.31 -17.05
N PRO A 34 -13.47 2.08 -17.54
CA PRO A 34 -14.80 1.55 -17.80
C PRO A 34 -14.73 0.37 -18.76
N THR A 35 -15.56 -0.64 -18.55
CA THR A 35 -15.69 -1.77 -19.48
C THR A 35 -16.82 -1.47 -20.48
N SER A 36 -16.93 -2.28 -21.53
CA SER A 36 -18.02 -2.18 -22.50
C SER A 36 -19.42 -2.35 -21.90
N THR A 37 -19.53 -2.86 -20.67
CA THR A 37 -20.78 -3.07 -19.93
C THR A 37 -21.09 -1.94 -18.92
N GLY A 38 -20.25 -0.91 -18.81
CA GLY A 38 -20.50 0.25 -17.95
C GLY A 38 -19.36 0.55 -16.96
N ALA A 39 -19.74 0.85 -15.72
CA ALA A 39 -18.86 1.47 -14.71
C ALA A 39 -17.67 0.59 -14.31
N ALA A 40 -16.52 1.23 -14.11
CA ALA A 40 -15.32 0.57 -13.61
C ALA A 40 -15.50 0.15 -12.14
N ASN A 41 -15.48 -1.15 -11.89
CA ASN A 41 -15.55 -1.72 -10.55
C ASN A 41 -14.18 -2.06 -9.95
N ASP A 42 -13.12 -1.95 -10.74
CA ASP A 42 -11.76 -2.24 -10.32
C ASP A 42 -11.05 -0.98 -9.82
N VAL A 43 -10.23 -1.16 -8.80
CA VAL A 43 -9.35 -0.16 -8.23
C VAL A 43 -7.93 -0.70 -8.24
N TYR A 44 -7.01 0.11 -8.77
CA TYR A 44 -5.60 -0.17 -8.85
C TYR A 44 -4.90 0.53 -7.68
N LEU A 45 -4.47 -0.27 -6.70
CA LEU A 45 -3.60 0.18 -5.63
C LEU A 45 -2.15 -0.05 -6.06
N ASN A 46 -1.41 1.03 -6.24
CA ASN A 46 -0.02 0.98 -6.67
C ASN A 46 0.88 1.43 -5.53
N LEU A 47 1.86 0.59 -5.21
CA LEU A 47 2.86 0.80 -4.19
C LEU A 47 4.19 1.04 -4.89
N GLY A 48 4.87 2.12 -4.51
CA GLY A 48 6.14 2.52 -5.09
C GLY A 48 7.17 2.86 -4.04
N HIS A 49 8.43 2.83 -4.45
CA HIS A 49 9.57 3.25 -3.67
C HIS A 49 10.24 4.42 -4.36
N LEU A 50 10.35 5.51 -3.63
CA LEU A 50 11.18 6.63 -3.98
C LEU A 50 12.41 6.59 -3.06
N ASN A 51 13.61 6.55 -3.65
CA ASN A 51 14.83 6.69 -2.85
C ASN A 51 14.79 8.06 -2.14
N PRO A 52 14.92 8.10 -0.80
CA PRO A 52 14.96 9.35 -0.02
C PRO A 52 15.96 10.37 -0.60
N PRO A 53 15.72 11.68 -0.44
CA PRO A 53 15.63 12.28 0.89
C PRO A 53 14.19 12.46 1.35
N LEU A 54 13.83 11.73 2.40
CA LEU A 54 12.60 11.98 3.15
C LEU A 54 12.93 13.12 4.09
N PHE A 55 12.46 14.34 3.81
CA PHE A 55 12.71 15.50 4.68
C PHE A 55 11.98 15.28 6.01
N PRO A 56 12.68 15.03 7.13
CA PRO A 56 12.03 14.68 8.38
C PRO A 56 11.54 15.90 9.17
N SER A 57 11.81 17.12 8.71
CA SER A 57 11.43 18.39 9.39
C SER A 57 11.76 19.58 8.49
N GLU A 58 11.13 20.73 8.81
CA GLU A 58 11.15 22.03 8.13
C GLU A 58 11.98 22.12 6.83
N ILE A 59 11.26 22.21 5.71
CA ILE A 59 11.86 22.47 4.40
C ILE A 59 12.38 23.90 4.39
N THR A 60 13.70 24.08 4.42
CA THR A 60 14.32 25.40 4.25
C THR A 60 14.19 25.89 2.81
N ASP A 61 14.37 27.20 2.59
CA ASP A 61 14.32 27.78 1.25
C ASP A 61 15.44 27.26 0.34
N GLU A 62 16.62 26.91 0.88
CA GLU A 62 17.70 26.28 0.08
C GLU A 62 17.32 24.89 -0.39
N VAL A 63 16.69 24.09 0.47
CA VAL A 63 16.18 22.77 0.10
C VAL A 63 15.11 22.93 -0.98
N ARG A 64 14.18 23.88 -0.82
CA ARG A 64 13.15 24.12 -1.83
C ARG A 64 13.75 24.45 -3.21
N GLN A 65 14.75 25.34 -3.27
CA GLN A 65 15.43 25.70 -4.52
C GLN A 65 16.17 24.53 -5.16
N GLN A 66 16.74 23.62 -4.35
CA GLN A 66 17.45 22.45 -4.87
C GLN A 66 16.53 21.41 -5.53
N PHE A 67 15.29 21.29 -5.05
CA PHE A 67 14.34 20.30 -5.55
C PHE A 67 13.31 20.89 -6.52
N GLU A 68 13.26 22.21 -6.69
CA GLU A 68 12.36 22.87 -7.63
C GLU A 68 12.62 22.38 -9.08
N GLY A 69 11.57 21.85 -9.71
CA GLY A 69 11.65 21.28 -11.06
C GLY A 69 12.31 19.90 -11.17
N THR A 70 12.79 19.31 -10.08
CA THR A 70 13.38 17.96 -10.10
C THR A 70 12.29 16.89 -10.17
N LEU A 71 12.45 15.95 -11.11
CA LEU A 71 11.62 14.74 -11.20
C LEU A 71 12.34 13.57 -10.54
N LEU A 72 11.80 13.07 -9.43
CA LEU A 72 12.34 11.90 -8.75
C LEU A 72 11.63 10.63 -9.24
N PRO A 73 12.35 9.60 -9.73
CA PRO A 73 11.74 8.40 -10.25
C PRO A 73 11.20 7.52 -9.12
N VAL A 74 9.91 7.17 -9.19
CA VAL A 74 9.29 6.19 -8.31
C VAL A 74 9.45 4.80 -8.92
N VAL A 75 10.14 3.90 -8.21
CA VAL A 75 10.27 2.49 -8.59
C VAL A 75 9.00 1.75 -8.16
N PRO A 76 8.28 1.08 -9.07
CA PRO A 76 7.11 0.30 -8.69
C PRO A 76 7.52 -0.92 -7.85
N VAL A 77 6.87 -1.10 -6.70
CA VAL A 77 7.09 -2.24 -5.79
C VAL A 77 5.99 -3.28 -5.99
N ALA A 78 4.73 -2.84 -6.04
CA ALA A 78 3.60 -3.73 -6.24
C ALA A 78 2.43 -3.00 -6.90
N ARG A 79 1.61 -3.77 -7.63
CA ARG A 79 0.31 -3.34 -8.11
C ARG A 79 -0.70 -4.39 -7.69
N VAL A 80 -1.70 -3.97 -6.93
CA VAL A 80 -2.82 -4.80 -6.51
C VAL A 80 -4.06 -4.28 -7.20
N VAL A 81 -4.77 -5.17 -7.89
CA VAL A 81 -6.07 -4.88 -8.47
C VAL A 81 -7.13 -5.52 -7.59
N MET A 82 -8.12 -4.73 -7.20
CA MET A 82 -9.18 -5.18 -6.31
C MET A 82 -10.51 -4.55 -6.70
N SER A 83 -11.61 -5.25 -6.42
CA SER A 83 -12.93 -4.67 -6.61
C SER A 83 -13.16 -3.54 -5.59
N ARG A 84 -14.08 -2.62 -5.91
CA ARG A 84 -14.49 -1.55 -4.99
C ARG A 84 -14.90 -2.08 -3.61
N GLU A 85 -15.62 -3.20 -3.55
CA GLU A 85 -16.03 -3.82 -2.28
C GLU A 85 -14.81 -4.22 -1.43
N ARG A 86 -13.79 -4.81 -2.05
CA ARG A 86 -12.54 -5.17 -1.35
C ARG A 86 -11.75 -3.98 -0.86
N VAL A 87 -11.81 -2.83 -1.57
CA VAL A 87 -11.21 -1.58 -1.07
C VAL A 87 -11.91 -1.10 0.20
N VAL A 88 -13.25 -1.20 0.25
CA VAL A 88 -14.02 -0.82 1.45
C VAL A 88 -13.67 -1.74 2.62
N ASP A 89 -13.62 -3.05 2.39
CA ASP A 89 -13.20 -4.03 3.41
C ASP A 89 -11.80 -3.70 3.95
N LEU A 90 -10.85 -3.41 3.05
CA LEU A 90 -9.47 -3.07 3.41
C LEU A 90 -9.41 -1.78 4.24
N HIS A 91 -10.16 -0.74 3.84
CA HIS A 91 -10.23 0.52 4.58
C HIS A 91 -10.76 0.30 6.01
N ALA A 92 -11.83 -0.48 6.17
CA ALA A 92 -12.38 -0.80 7.48
C ALA A 92 -11.37 -1.57 8.34
N ALA A 93 -10.75 -2.61 7.79
CA ALA A 93 -9.75 -3.41 8.51
C ALA A 93 -8.54 -2.59 8.97
N LEU A 94 -8.05 -1.66 8.14
CA LEU A 94 -6.97 -0.75 8.50
C LEU A 94 -7.40 0.24 9.58
N GLY A 95 -8.61 0.79 9.49
CA GLY A 95 -9.17 1.67 10.51
C GLY A 95 -9.26 0.98 11.88
N ASP A 96 -9.79 -0.24 11.91
CA ASP A 96 -9.90 -1.03 13.13
C ASP A 96 -8.53 -1.36 13.75
N TYR A 97 -7.53 -1.66 12.92
CA TYR A 97 -6.17 -1.90 13.38
C TYR A 97 -5.56 -0.65 14.02
N LEU A 98 -5.67 0.50 13.33
CA LEU A 98 -5.13 1.77 13.82
C LEU A 98 -5.78 2.23 15.13
N ALA A 99 -7.09 2.03 15.27
CA ALA A 99 -7.81 2.32 16.51
C ALA A 99 -7.25 1.50 17.69
N LYS A 100 -7.03 0.19 17.50
CA LYS A 100 -6.46 -0.70 18.53
C LYS A 100 -5.04 -0.32 18.93
N THR A 101 -4.21 0.10 17.96
CA THR A 101 -2.83 0.50 18.28
C THR A 101 -2.77 1.83 19.03
N ALA A 102 -3.70 2.76 18.76
CA ALA A 102 -3.77 4.03 19.48
C ALA A 102 -4.22 3.86 20.95
N GLU A 103 -5.13 2.92 21.23
CA GLU A 103 -5.53 2.57 22.59
C GLU A 103 -4.35 2.02 23.40
N ALA A 104 -3.52 1.16 22.80
CA ALA A 104 -2.33 0.58 23.45
C ALA A 104 -1.24 1.62 23.80
N GLU A 105 -1.12 2.69 23.02
CA GLU A 105 -0.18 3.79 23.28
C GLU A 105 -0.65 4.73 24.41
N THR A 106 -1.94 4.72 24.74
CA THR A 106 -2.51 5.58 25.80
C THR A 106 -2.41 4.94 27.19
N GLU A 107 -2.16 3.62 27.24
CA GLU A 107 -2.02 2.84 28.48
C GLU A 107 -0.56 2.59 28.91
N SER A 108 0.43 3.08 28.14
CA SER A 108 1.88 3.03 28.48
C SER A 108 2.39 4.37 28.99
#